data_AF-A0A0U5HWG8-F1
#
_entry.id   AF-A0A0U5HWG8-F1
#
_cell.length_a   1.000
_cell.length_b   1.000
_cell.length_c   1.000
_cell.angle_alpha   90.00
_cell.angle_beta   90.00
_cell.angle_gamma   90.00
#
_symmetry.space_group_name_H-M   'P 1'
#
loop_
_entity.id
_entity.type
_entity.pdbx_description
1 polymer ?
#
loop_
_entity_poly.entity_id
_entity_poly.type
_entity_poly.pdbx_seq_one_letter_code
_entity_poly.pdbx_strand_id
1 'polypeptide(L)'
;MQPLRLARAVAALLGLAVLAAALFQGVLAVLAELGVPSWAASPTAVGAVLPPVLALADAYTPLGSHGRTVALRERPATRLTADALLAAVVGGVVGYAGSQLLLSASADSLAELVVVSGAALSGYATFVARNLDAYGGRDPESDVEEEARP
;
A
#
# COMPACT_ATOMS: atom_id res chain seq x y z
N MET A 1 -26.07 1.54 17.31
CA MET A 1 -25.34 2.17 16.18
C MET A 1 -23.90 1.67 16.00
N GLN A 2 -23.20 1.22 17.05
CA GLN A 2 -21.85 0.65 16.96
C GLN A 2 -21.69 -0.65 16.12
N PRO A 3 -22.60 -1.66 16.16
CA PRO A 3 -22.36 -2.92 15.44
C PRO A 3 -22.43 -2.77 13.93
N LEU A 4 -23.26 -1.84 13.44
CA LEU A 4 -23.41 -1.58 12.01
C LEU A 4 -22.20 -0.84 11.43
N ARG A 5 -21.51 -0.02 12.23
CA ARG A 5 -20.23 0.61 11.87
C ARG A 5 -19.11 -0.43 11.80
N LEU A 6 -19.04 -1.33 12.78
CA LEU A 6 -18.07 -2.43 12.81
C LEU A 6 -18.25 -3.35 11.59
N ALA A 7 -19.49 -3.75 11.28
CA ALA A 7 -19.80 -4.60 10.14
C ALA A 7 -19.38 -3.95 8.80
N ARG A 8 -19.58 -2.64 8.64
CA ARG A 8 -19.14 -1.91 7.45
C ARG A 8 -17.61 -1.84 7.34
N ALA A 9 -16.92 -1.62 8.45
CA ALA A 9 -15.46 -1.61 8.47
C ALA A 9 -14.88 -2.99 8.10
N VAL A 10 -15.44 -4.06 8.66
CA VAL A 10 -15.07 -5.45 8.32
C VAL A 10 -15.35 -5.73 6.84
N ALA A 11 -16.53 -5.34 6.33
CA ALA A 11 -16.85 -5.52 4.92
C ALA A 11 -15.89 -4.77 3.99
N ALA A 12 -15.47 -3.56 4.36
CA ALA A 12 -14.49 -2.79 3.60
C ALA A 12 -13.10 -3.45 3.60
N LEU A 13 -12.66 -3.97 4.75
CA LEU A 13 -11.41 -4.74 4.87
C LEU A 13 -11.44 -6.02 4.03
N LEU A 14 -12.55 -6.76 4.07
CA LEU A 14 -12.73 -7.94 3.24
C LEU A 14 -12.73 -7.61 1.75
N GLY A 15 -13.42 -6.53 1.36
CA GLY A 15 -13.39 -6.04 -0.02
C GLY A 15 -11.98 -5.67 -0.49
N LEU A 16 -11.21 -5.01 0.36
CA LEU A 16 -9.82 -4.67 0.09
C LEU A 16 -8.95 -5.92 -0.04
N ALA A 17 -9.15 -6.92 0.83
CA ALA A 17 -8.42 -8.19 0.77
C ALA A 17 -8.73 -8.96 -0.53
N VAL A 18 -9.99 -9.00 -0.95
CA VAL A 18 -10.39 -9.63 -2.22
C VAL A 18 -9.80 -8.89 -3.41
N LEU A 19 -9.83 -7.55 -3.40
CA LEU A 19 -9.19 -6.74 -4.45
C LEU A 19 -7.68 -6.99 -4.52
N ALA A 20 -7.00 -7.01 -3.38
CA ALA A 20 -5.57 -7.31 -3.30
C ALA A 20 -5.26 -8.71 -3.85
N ALA A 21 -6.05 -9.72 -3.48
CA ALA A 21 -5.90 -11.07 -4.00
C ALA A 21 -6.10 -11.13 -5.52
N ALA A 22 -7.13 -10.46 -6.05
CA ALA A 22 -7.39 -10.41 -7.49
C ALA A 22 -6.24 -9.74 -8.26
N LEU A 23 -5.75 -8.60 -7.76
CA LEU A 23 -4.60 -7.91 -8.35
C LEU A 23 -3.33 -8.75 -8.29
N PHE A 24 -3.08 -9.40 -7.15
CA PHE A 24 -1.94 -10.28 -6.96
C PHE A 24 -1.94 -11.44 -7.95
N GLN A 25 -3.08 -12.13 -8.11
CA GLN A 25 -3.23 -13.20 -9.10
C GLN A 25 -3.04 -12.69 -10.53
N GLY A 26 -3.59 -11.51 -10.85
CA GLY A 26 -3.40 -10.88 -12.16
C GLY A 26 -1.93 -10.56 -12.46
N VAL A 27 -1.21 -9.98 -11.49
CA VAL A 27 0.21 -9.68 -11.64
C VAL A 27 1.03 -10.97 -11.77
N LEU A 28 0.76 -11.99 -10.96
CA LEU A 28 1.43 -13.28 -11.08
C LEU A 28 1.23 -13.93 -12.45
N ALA A 29 0.01 -13.88 -13.00
CA ALA A 29 -0.27 -14.39 -14.34
C ALA A 29 0.56 -13.68 -15.41
N VAL A 30 0.62 -12.34 -15.36
CA VAL A 30 1.45 -11.55 -16.29
C VAL A 30 2.93 -11.86 -16.12
N LEU A 31 3.44 -11.97 -14.90
CA LEU A 31 4.85 -12.30 -14.65
C LEU A 31 5.20 -13.71 -15.14
N ALA A 32 4.29 -14.67 -15.00
CA ALA A 32 4.46 -16.02 -15.52
C ALA A 32 4.51 -16.03 -17.07
N GLU A 33 3.65 -15.26 -17.73
CA GLU A 33 3.69 -15.09 -19.20
C GLU A 33 5.01 -14.43 -19.66
N LEU A 34 5.57 -13.53 -18.86
CA LEU A 34 6.87 -12.91 -19.11
C LEU A 34 8.07 -13.82 -18.75
N GLY A 35 7.82 -15.05 -18.30
CA GLY A 35 8.87 -16.01 -17.97
C GLY A 35 9.62 -15.70 -16.67
N VAL A 36 9.06 -14.85 -15.81
CA VAL A 36 9.67 -14.54 -14.50
C VAL A 36 9.60 -15.79 -13.62
N PRO A 37 10.72 -16.24 -13.04
CA PRO A 37 10.73 -17.45 -12.24
C PRO A 37 9.95 -17.25 -10.94
N SER A 38 9.34 -18.34 -10.44
CA SER A 38 8.40 -18.31 -9.30
C SER A 38 8.99 -17.68 -8.03
N TRP A 39 10.29 -17.90 -7.78
CA TRP A 39 11.02 -17.34 -6.63
C TRP A 39 11.15 -15.80 -6.68
N ALA A 40 11.08 -15.19 -7.87
CA ALA A 40 11.04 -13.73 -8.04
C ALA A 40 9.62 -13.21 -8.24
N ALA A 41 8.73 -14.02 -8.82
CA ALA A 41 7.37 -13.60 -9.17
C ALA A 41 6.54 -13.21 -7.94
N SER A 42 6.60 -14.01 -6.87
CA SER A 42 5.82 -13.74 -5.64
C SER A 42 6.25 -12.44 -4.95
N PRO A 43 7.53 -12.21 -4.60
CA PRO A 43 7.94 -10.96 -3.97
C PRO A 43 7.72 -9.73 -4.87
N THR A 44 7.92 -9.87 -6.18
CA THR A 44 7.61 -8.82 -7.16
C THR A 44 6.14 -8.46 -7.16
N ALA A 45 5.25 -9.47 -7.19
CA ALA A 45 3.81 -9.26 -7.18
C ALA A 45 3.34 -8.63 -5.86
N VAL A 46 3.88 -9.06 -4.70
CA VAL A 46 3.57 -8.40 -3.42
C VAL A 46 4.02 -6.94 -3.43
N GLY A 47 5.26 -6.68 -3.88
CA GLY A 47 5.81 -5.33 -4.02
C GLY A 47 4.98 -4.44 -4.94
N ALA A 48 4.42 -4.98 -6.02
CA ALA A 48 3.59 -4.23 -6.94
C ALA A 48 2.17 -3.96 -6.42
N VAL A 49 1.61 -4.88 -5.64
CA VAL A 49 0.19 -4.82 -5.24
C VAL A 49 -0.02 -4.19 -3.88
N LEU A 50 0.86 -4.44 -2.92
CA LEU A 50 0.65 -3.98 -1.55
C LEU A 50 0.65 -2.44 -1.43
N PRO A 51 1.59 -1.68 -2.04
CA PRO A 51 1.57 -0.22 -1.98
C PRO A 51 0.29 0.46 -2.49
N PRO A 52 -0.25 0.16 -3.70
CA PRO A 52 -1.49 0.79 -4.15
C PRO A 52 -2.71 0.36 -3.32
N VAL A 53 -2.72 -0.87 -2.78
CA VAL A 53 -3.77 -1.33 -1.88
C VAL A 53 -3.76 -0.53 -0.57
N LEU A 54 -2.59 -0.28 0.01
CA LEU A 54 -2.45 0.57 1.20
C LEU A 54 -2.85 2.03 0.89
N ALA A 55 -2.46 2.56 -0.26
CA ALA A 55 -2.89 3.89 -0.71
C ALA A 55 -4.42 4.00 -0.83
N LEU A 56 -5.06 2.96 -1.40
CA LEU A 56 -6.52 2.89 -1.50
C LEU A 56 -7.17 2.77 -0.12
N ALA A 57 -6.57 1.99 0.79
CA ALA A 57 -7.03 1.90 2.16
C ALA A 57 -7.01 3.27 2.83
N ASP A 58 -5.92 4.04 2.73
CA ASP A 58 -5.84 5.36 3.35
C ASP A 58 -6.84 6.37 2.74
N ALA A 59 -7.05 6.31 1.42
CA ALA A 59 -7.97 7.19 0.72
C ALA A 59 -9.45 6.83 0.92
N TYR A 60 -9.80 5.55 1.13
CA TYR A 60 -11.20 5.12 1.11
C TYR A 60 -11.69 4.40 2.36
N THR A 61 -10.79 3.93 3.22
CA THR A 61 -11.14 3.32 4.51
C THR A 61 -10.60 4.15 5.67
N PRO A 62 -11.46 4.71 6.54
CA PRO A 62 -11.02 5.49 7.70
C PRO A 62 -10.51 4.56 8.82
N LEU A 63 -9.40 3.85 8.57
CA LEU A 63 -8.78 2.93 9.54
C LEU A 63 -7.82 3.64 10.50
N GLY A 64 -7.67 4.95 10.41
CA GLY A 64 -6.79 5.74 11.28
C GLY A 64 -7.31 7.15 11.51
N SER A 65 -6.96 8.09 10.63
CA SER A 65 -7.34 9.51 10.73
C SER A 65 -8.36 9.87 9.67
N HIS A 66 -9.53 10.35 10.11
CA HIS A 66 -10.53 10.91 9.20
C HIS A 66 -9.99 12.11 8.42
N GLY A 67 -9.12 12.93 9.04
CA GLY A 67 -8.51 14.10 8.39
C GLY A 67 -7.63 13.71 7.20
N ARG A 68 -6.79 12.68 7.37
CA ARG A 68 -5.96 12.13 6.27
C ARG A 68 -6.81 11.61 5.12
N THR A 69 -7.82 10.79 5.43
CA THR A 69 -8.71 10.22 4.42
C THR A 69 -9.46 11.31 3.65
N VAL A 70 -9.92 12.37 4.32
CA VAL A 70 -10.57 13.51 3.66
C VAL A 70 -9.59 14.26 2.77
N ALA A 71 -8.41 14.60 3.26
CA ALA A 71 -7.38 15.32 2.49
C ALA A 71 -6.94 14.56 1.23
N LEU A 72 -6.87 13.22 1.31
CA LEU A 72 -6.61 12.39 0.13
C LEU A 72 -7.79 12.41 -0.84
N ARG A 73 -9.04 12.24 -0.36
CA ARG A 73 -10.24 12.21 -1.23
C ARG A 73 -10.52 13.51 -1.98
N GLU A 74 -10.11 14.65 -1.44
CA GLU A 74 -10.27 15.95 -2.10
C GLU A 74 -9.36 16.12 -3.31
N ARG A 75 -8.36 15.24 -3.48
CA ARG A 75 -7.48 15.28 -4.64
C ARG A 75 -8.16 14.78 -5.91
N PRO A 76 -7.69 15.24 -7.08
CA PRO A 76 -8.10 14.67 -8.35
C PRO A 76 -7.84 13.16 -8.38
N ALA A 77 -8.87 12.37 -8.67
CA ALA A 77 -8.77 10.91 -8.73
C ALA A 77 -7.65 10.45 -9.69
N THR A 78 -7.46 11.15 -10.81
CA THR A 78 -6.39 10.88 -11.78
C THR A 78 -4.99 10.98 -11.17
N ARG A 79 -4.76 11.97 -10.28
CA ARG A 79 -3.48 12.16 -9.60
C ARG A 79 -3.24 11.06 -8.57
N LEU A 80 -4.25 10.73 -7.77
CA LEU A 80 -4.15 9.62 -6.80
C LEU A 80 -3.86 8.29 -7.48
N THR A 81 -4.56 8.00 -8.58
CA THR A 81 -4.32 6.78 -9.36
C THR A 81 -2.91 6.78 -9.94
N ALA A 82 -2.42 7.90 -10.48
CA ALA A 82 -1.05 7.99 -10.98
C ALA A 82 0.00 7.77 -9.87
N ASP A 83 -0.21 8.35 -8.69
CA ASP A 83 0.68 8.19 -7.55
C ASP A 83 0.66 6.74 -7.02
N ALA A 84 -0.51 6.09 -6.99
CA ALA A 84 -0.65 4.68 -6.61
C ALA A 84 -0.01 3.73 -7.64
N LEU A 85 -0.16 4.01 -8.93
CA LEU A 85 0.50 3.26 -10.01
C LEU A 85 2.02 3.42 -9.93
N LEU A 86 2.51 4.63 -9.65
CA LEU A 86 3.94 4.84 -9.44
C LEU A 86 4.46 4.04 -8.23
N ALA A 87 3.72 4.04 -7.12
CA ALA A 87 4.06 3.23 -5.95
C ALA A 87 4.09 1.73 -6.27
N ALA A 88 3.15 1.25 -7.10
CA ALA A 88 3.13 -0.12 -7.60
C ALA A 88 4.38 -0.44 -8.44
N VAL A 89 4.75 0.45 -9.37
CA VAL A 89 5.95 0.27 -10.19
C VAL A 89 7.22 0.25 -9.32
N VAL A 90 7.37 1.21 -8.40
CA VAL A 90 8.54 1.25 -7.51
C VAL A 90 8.63 0.00 -6.66
N GLY A 91 7.54 -0.40 -5.99
CA GLY A 91 7.53 -1.59 -5.16
C GLY A 91 7.77 -2.87 -5.98
N GLY A 92 7.18 -2.99 -7.17
CA GLY A 92 7.43 -4.10 -8.09
C GLY A 92 8.88 -4.18 -8.56
N VAL A 93 9.48 -3.05 -8.97
CA VAL A 93 10.89 -2.98 -9.38
C VAL A 93 11.83 -3.34 -8.23
N VAL A 94 11.59 -2.82 -7.03
CA VAL A 94 12.39 -3.14 -5.84
C VAL A 94 12.22 -4.61 -5.45
N GLY A 95 11.01 -5.15 -5.53
CA GLY A 95 10.74 -6.57 -5.29
C GLY A 95 11.49 -7.45 -6.28
N TYR A 96 11.40 -7.15 -7.58
CA TYR A 96 12.09 -7.90 -8.62
C TYR A 96 13.61 -7.83 -8.48
N ALA A 97 14.17 -6.63 -8.36
CA ALA A 97 15.61 -6.43 -8.19
C ALA A 97 16.12 -7.09 -6.90
N GLY A 98 15.40 -6.92 -5.79
CA GLY A 98 15.72 -7.54 -4.51
C GLY A 98 15.70 -9.06 -4.60
N SER A 99 14.70 -9.65 -5.27
CA SER A 99 14.67 -11.08 -5.53
C SER A 99 15.88 -11.54 -6.33
N GLN A 100 16.22 -10.87 -7.43
CA GLN A 100 17.37 -11.26 -8.27
C GLN A 100 18.71 -11.16 -7.53
N LEU A 101 18.84 -10.25 -6.58
CA LEU A 101 20.08 -10.03 -5.82
C LEU A 101 20.22 -10.94 -4.61
N LEU A 102 19.11 -11.25 -3.93
CA LEU A 102 19.13 -11.88 -2.60
C LEU A 102 18.47 -13.25 -2.55
N LEU A 103 17.65 -13.60 -3.54
CA LEU A 103 16.90 -14.85 -3.54
C LEU A 103 17.43 -15.81 -4.61
N SER A 104 17.27 -17.08 -4.30
CA SER A 104 17.48 -18.20 -5.19
C SER A 104 16.33 -19.18 -4.99
N ALA A 105 16.28 -20.25 -5.77
CA ALA A 105 15.25 -21.29 -5.62
C ALA A 105 15.27 -21.98 -4.23
N SER A 106 16.34 -21.83 -3.46
CA SER A 106 16.50 -22.40 -2.12
C SER A 106 16.63 -21.33 -1.04
N ALA A 107 16.18 -20.10 -1.29
CA ALA A 107 16.29 -19.03 -0.30
C ALA A 107 15.43 -19.31 0.94
N ASP A 108 15.97 -18.94 2.10
CA ASP A 108 15.25 -19.03 3.37
C ASP A 108 14.15 -17.97 3.47
N SER A 109 13.09 -18.28 4.21
CA SER A 109 11.92 -17.40 4.39
C SER A 109 12.25 -16.02 4.97
N LEU A 110 13.36 -15.88 5.69
CA LEU A 110 13.84 -14.59 6.20
C LEU A 110 14.32 -13.67 5.07
N ALA A 111 15.04 -14.20 4.08
CA ALA A 111 15.50 -13.40 2.95
C ALA A 111 14.31 -12.93 2.10
N GLU A 112 13.32 -13.81 1.89
CA GLU A 112 12.08 -13.46 1.21
C GLU A 112 11.33 -12.35 1.97
N LEU A 113 11.22 -12.46 3.29
CA LEU A 113 10.59 -11.44 4.12
C LEU A 113 11.28 -10.09 4.01
N VAL A 114 12.62 -10.05 3.97
CA VAL A 114 13.39 -8.81 3.79
C VAL A 114 13.08 -8.17 2.44
N VAL A 115 13.07 -8.95 1.36
CA VAL A 115 12.76 -8.45 0.01
C VAL A 115 11.33 -7.91 -0.05
N VAL A 116 10.36 -8.68 0.43
CA VAL A 116 8.94 -8.29 0.45
C VAL A 116 8.74 -7.01 1.27
N SER A 117 9.34 -6.94 2.46
CA SER A 117 9.24 -5.77 3.33
C SER A 117 9.87 -4.53 2.68
N GLY A 118 11.06 -4.68 2.10
CA GLY A 118 11.76 -3.59 1.41
C GLY A 118 10.99 -3.08 0.20
N ALA A 119 10.41 -3.98 -0.59
CA ALA A 119 9.57 -3.66 -1.74
C ALA A 119 8.30 -2.91 -1.34
N ALA A 120 7.57 -3.44 -0.37
CA ALA A 120 6.34 -2.83 0.15
C ALA A 120 6.61 -1.44 0.73
N LEU A 121 7.65 -1.31 1.57
CA LEU A 121 8.03 -0.05 2.19
C LEU A 121 8.45 0.98 1.14
N SER A 122 9.25 0.59 0.15
CA SER A 122 9.74 1.50 -0.88
C SER A 122 8.61 2.03 -1.77
N GLY A 123 7.69 1.16 -2.18
CA GLY A 123 6.49 1.56 -2.93
C GLY A 123 5.60 2.48 -2.09
N TYR A 124 5.29 2.10 -0.86
CA TYR A 124 4.41 2.89 -0.01
C TYR A 124 5.01 4.24 0.41
N ALA A 125 6.32 4.27 0.72
CA ALA A 125 7.05 5.51 1.01
C ALA A 125 7.02 6.46 -0.20
N THR A 126 7.05 5.93 -1.43
CA THR A 126 6.89 6.74 -2.64
C THR A 126 5.51 7.41 -2.69
N PHE A 127 4.45 6.67 -2.35
CA PHE A 127 3.10 7.24 -2.29
C PHE A 127 3.01 8.34 -1.21
N VAL A 128 3.52 8.07 -0.01
CA VAL A 128 3.54 9.03 1.11
C VAL A 128 4.32 10.28 0.73
N ALA A 129 5.50 10.14 0.13
CA ALA A 129 6.35 11.26 -0.30
C ALA A 129 5.64 12.19 -1.30
N ARG A 130 4.77 11.64 -2.16
CA ARG A 130 3.98 12.42 -3.14
C ARG A 130 2.70 13.05 -2.56
N ASN A 131 2.33 12.63 -1.36
CA ASN A 131 1.15 13.09 -0.64
C ASN A 131 1.52 13.67 0.75
N LEU A 132 2.76 14.16 0.94
CA LEU A 132 3.28 14.58 2.24
C LEU A 132 2.41 15.59 2.96
N ASP A 133 1.74 16.48 2.26
CA ASP A 133 0.81 17.45 2.85
C ASP A 133 -0.42 16.78 3.50
N ALA A 134 -0.87 15.62 3.01
CA ALA A 134 -1.90 14.82 3.67
C ALA A 134 -1.36 13.98 4.85
N TYR A 135 -0.07 13.67 4.86
CA TYR A 135 0.58 12.83 5.88
C TYR A 135 1.36 13.62 6.95
N GLY A 136 1.69 14.88 6.68
CA GLY A 136 2.54 15.74 7.50
C GLY A 136 1.79 16.83 8.24
N GLY A 137 0.46 16.89 8.13
CA GLY A 137 -0.36 17.92 8.79
C GLY A 137 -0.55 17.64 10.28
N ARG A 138 -0.23 18.65 11.10
CA ARG A 138 -0.67 18.80 12.51
C ARG A 138 -2.11 18.34 12.64
N ASP A 139 -2.39 17.53 13.65
CA ASP A 139 -3.77 17.23 14.02
C ASP A 139 -4.46 18.56 14.36
N PRO A 140 -5.59 18.92 13.75
CA PRO A 140 -6.37 20.06 14.22
C PRO A 140 -6.86 19.85 15.67
N GLU A 141 -6.77 18.64 16.22
CA GLU A 141 -6.96 18.37 17.65
C GLU A 141 -5.81 18.87 18.53
N SER A 142 -4.57 18.98 18.03
CA SER A 142 -3.46 19.54 18.82
C SER A 142 -3.57 21.05 19.01
N ASP A 143 -4.14 21.76 18.02
CA ASP A 143 -4.29 23.21 18.08
C ASP A 143 -5.43 23.62 19.04
N VAL A 144 -6.45 22.77 19.22
CA VAL A 144 -7.56 23.01 20.16
C VAL A 144 -7.16 22.73 21.62
N GLU A 145 -6.27 21.76 21.87
CA GLU A 145 -5.74 21.51 23.22
C GLU A 145 -4.68 22.55 23.65
N GLU A 146 -3.95 23.15 22.71
CA GLU A 146 -2.93 24.16 23.02
C GLU A 146 -3.54 25.54 23.32
N GLU A 147 -4.67 25.89 22.69
CA GLU A 147 -5.43 27.12 22.98
C GLU A 147 -6.31 27.00 24.25
N ALA A 148 -6.54 25.77 24.73
CA ALA A 148 -7.31 25.49 25.95
C ALA A 148 -6.45 25.34 27.23
N ARG A 149 -5.13 25.52 27.16
CA ARG A 149 -4.25 25.58 28.33
C ARG A 149 -4.11 27.03 28.81
N PRO A 150 -4.56 27.37 30.03
CA PRO A 150 -4.48 28.73 30.59
C PRO A 150 -3.04 29.16 30.92
#